data_AF-A0AAU5I765-F1
#
_entry.id   AF-A0AAU5I765-F1
#
_cell.length_a   1.000
_cell.length_b   1.000
_cell.length_c   1.000
_cell.angle_alpha   90.00
_cell.angle_beta   90.00
_cell.angle_gamma   90.00
#
_symmetry.space_group_name_H-M   'P 1'
#
loop_
_entity.id
_entity.type
_entity.pdbx_description
1 polymer ?
#
loop_
_entity_poly.entity_id
_entity_poly.type
_entity_poly.pdbx_seq_one_letter_code
_entity_poly.pdbx_strand_id
1 'polypeptide(L)'
;MDEAFTGVEAQLGIMAACRLTGRSRATHYPRLRPVPPCKARAPQVQPSAVTAEERAAVLELMNSAEYAELPPAQIWARKLDAGRYHCSVSTM
;
A
#
# COMPACT_ATOMS: atom_id res chain seq x y z
N MET A 1 -1.71 -28.61 25.36
CA MET A 1 -1.47 -28.83 23.92
C MET A 1 0.00 -28.71 23.56
N ASP A 2 0.71 -27.64 23.94
CA ASP A 2 2.15 -27.53 23.64
C ASP A 2 3.00 -28.61 24.35
N GLU A 3 2.74 -28.95 25.62
CA GLU A 3 3.44 -30.07 26.29
C GLU A 3 3.24 -31.42 25.59
N ALA A 4 1.99 -31.70 25.17
CA ALA A 4 1.68 -32.92 24.40
C ALA A 4 2.39 -32.94 23.04
N PHE A 5 2.58 -31.78 22.41
CA PHE A 5 3.34 -31.66 21.16
C PHE A 5 4.82 -31.92 21.37
N THR A 6 5.44 -31.27 22.35
CA THR A 6 6.88 -31.40 22.64
C THR A 6 7.26 -32.84 23.03
N GLY A 7 6.41 -33.51 23.82
CA GLY A 7 6.63 -34.91 24.20
C GLY A 7 6.61 -35.88 23.01
N VAL A 8 5.69 -35.67 22.06
CA VAL A 8 5.57 -36.50 20.85
C VAL A 8 6.65 -36.16 19.82
N GLU A 9 6.98 -34.87 19.68
CA GLU A 9 8.05 -34.40 18.78
C GLU A 9 9.40 -35.04 19.14
N ALA A 10 9.73 -35.11 20.43
CA ALA A 10 10.98 -35.68 20.91
C ALA A 10 11.16 -37.17 20.54
N GLN A 11 10.06 -37.89 20.31
CA GLN A 11 10.07 -39.34 20.03
C GLN A 11 9.84 -39.68 18.55
N LEU A 12 8.99 -38.93 17.87
CA LEU A 12 8.48 -39.27 16.52
C LEU A 12 8.69 -38.15 15.48
N GLY A 13 9.24 -37.00 15.90
CA GLY A 13 9.47 -35.84 15.05
C GLY A 13 8.23 -34.98 14.79
N ILE A 14 8.48 -33.80 14.22
CA ILE A 14 7.50 -32.71 14.03
C ILE A 14 6.26 -33.14 13.24
N MET A 15 6.43 -33.98 12.21
CA MET A 15 5.33 -34.42 11.33
C MET A 15 4.32 -35.28 12.08
N ALA A 16 4.81 -36.27 12.84
CA ALA A 16 3.96 -37.12 13.66
C ALA A 16 3.32 -36.32 14.79
N ALA A 17 4.08 -35.44 15.44
CA ALA A 17 3.57 -34.56 16.48
C ALA A 17 2.44 -33.65 15.98
N CYS A 18 2.59 -33.00 14.81
CA CYS A 18 1.53 -32.19 14.20
C CYS A 18 0.26 -33.02 13.94
N ARG A 19 0.41 -34.21 13.35
CA ARG A 19 -0.72 -35.09 13.01
C ARG A 19 -1.46 -35.61 14.24
N LEU A 20 -0.71 -36.06 15.26
CA LEU A 20 -1.26 -36.69 16.47
C LEU A 20 -1.89 -35.67 17.44
N THR A 21 -1.35 -34.45 17.48
CA THR A 21 -1.91 -33.37 18.34
C THR A 21 -2.97 -32.51 17.65
N GLY A 22 -3.22 -32.73 16.35
CA GLY A 22 -4.14 -31.91 15.55
C GLY A 22 -3.61 -30.50 15.24
N ARG A 23 -2.32 -30.24 15.47
CA ARG A 23 -1.70 -28.94 15.16
C ARG A 23 -1.40 -28.84 13.66
N SER A 24 -1.81 -27.73 13.05
CA SER A 24 -1.44 -27.43 11.66
C SER A 24 0.08 -27.25 11.53
N ARG A 25 0.72 -28.01 10.64
CA ARG A 25 2.14 -27.85 10.31
C ARG A 25 2.45 -26.44 9.83
N ALA A 26 1.52 -25.81 9.11
CA ALA A 26 1.69 -24.46 8.57
C ALA A 26 1.90 -23.41 9.67
N THR A 27 1.38 -23.62 10.88
CA THR A 27 1.55 -22.70 12.01
C THR A 27 2.72 -23.06 12.92
N HIS A 28 3.34 -24.24 12.78
CA HIS A 28 4.46 -24.66 13.63
C HIS A 28 5.69 -23.75 13.45
N TYR A 29 6.23 -23.62 12.23
CA TYR A 29 7.42 -22.78 11.99
C TYR A 29 7.19 -21.28 12.19
N PRO A 30 6.04 -20.68 11.81
CA PRO A 30 5.76 -19.28 12.12
C PRO A 30 5.67 -19.00 13.63
N ARG A 31 5.24 -19.96 14.46
CA ARG A 31 5.24 -19.79 15.93
C ARG A 31 6.64 -19.82 16.53
N LEU A 32 7.56 -20.60 15.94
CA LEU A 32 8.97 -20.66 16.35
C LEU A 32 9.76 -19.42 15.91
N ARG A 33 9.27 -18.71 14.89
CA ARG A 33 9.90 -17.50 14.34
C ARG A 33 9.00 -16.30 14.59
N PRO A 34 9.16 -15.56 15.71
CA PRO A 34 8.37 -14.37 15.94
C PRO A 34 8.47 -13.44 14.73
N VAL A 35 7.32 -13.02 14.21
CA VAL A 35 7.27 -12.10 13.08
C VAL A 35 7.96 -10.80 13.52
N PRO A 36 9.00 -10.33 12.82
CA PRO A 36 9.63 -9.08 13.18
C PRO A 36 8.58 -7.96 13.17
N PRO A 37 8.68 -6.97 14.07
CA PRO A 37 7.76 -5.85 14.07
C PRO A 37 7.75 -5.22 12.67
N CYS A 38 6.56 -5.07 12.10
CA CYS A 38 6.41 -4.49 10.78
C CYS A 38 6.92 -3.05 10.85
N LYS A 39 8.06 -2.78 10.19
CA LYS A 39 8.58 -1.42 10.10
C LYS A 39 7.62 -0.62 9.23
N ALA A 40 7.18 0.54 9.73
CA ALA A 40 6.44 1.48 8.89
C ALA A 40 7.26 1.77 7.63
N ARG A 41 6.62 1.67 6.46
CA ARG A 41 7.26 1.98 5.19
C ARG A 41 7.65 3.45 5.22
N ALA A 42 8.92 3.76 4.93
CA ALA A 42 9.35 5.15 4.77
C ALA A 42 8.53 5.82 3.65
N PRO A 43 8.14 7.09 3.78
CA PRO A 43 7.49 7.81 2.70
C PRO A 43 8.37 7.78 1.46
N GLN A 44 7.88 7.21 0.37
CA GLN A 44 8.53 7.28 -0.94
C GLN A 44 7.83 8.39 -1.74
N VAL A 45 8.55 9.48 -2.00
CA VAL A 45 8.08 10.53 -2.89
C VAL A 45 8.29 10.05 -4.33
N GLN A 46 7.22 10.01 -5.11
CA GLN A 46 7.32 9.67 -6.52
C GLN A 46 8.00 10.82 -7.28
N PRO A 47 8.92 10.56 -8.23
CA PRO A 47 9.61 11.63 -8.97
C PRO A 47 8.66 12.57 -9.73
N SER A 48 7.48 12.07 -10.12
CA SER A 48 6.44 12.82 -10.82
C SER A 48 5.32 13.32 -9.91
N ALA A 49 5.51 13.28 -8.58
CA ALA A 49 4.52 13.78 -7.65
C ALA A 49 4.41 15.30 -7.77
N VAL A 50 3.20 15.79 -7.99
CA VAL A 50 2.88 17.22 -7.97
C VAL A 50 3.21 17.77 -6.58
N THR A 51 4.09 18.77 -6.56
CA THR A 51 4.51 19.48 -5.35
C THR A 51 3.35 20.26 -4.72
N ALA A 52 3.51 20.70 -3.48
CA ALA A 52 2.49 21.51 -2.81
C ALA A 52 2.21 22.82 -3.56
N GLU A 53 3.25 23.44 -4.12
CA GLU A 53 3.16 24.68 -4.89
C GLU A 53 2.42 24.47 -6.22
N GLU A 54 2.77 23.41 -6.96
CA GLU A 54 2.07 23.06 -8.20
C GLU A 54 0.59 22.71 -7.94
N ARG A 55 0.28 22.03 -6.82
CA ARG A 55 -1.10 21.77 -6.40
C ARG A 55 -1.88 23.05 -6.14
N ALA A 56 -1.28 24.02 -5.46
CA ALA A 56 -1.92 25.31 -5.22
C ALA A 56 -2.23 26.02 -6.54
N ALA A 57 -1.29 26.01 -7.49
CA ALA A 57 -1.50 26.61 -8.81
C ALA A 57 -2.63 25.92 -9.61
N VAL A 58 -2.75 24.60 -9.53
CA VAL A 58 -3.86 23.85 -10.16
C VAL A 58 -5.21 24.21 -9.52
N LEU A 59 -5.27 24.32 -8.19
CA LEU A 59 -6.49 24.71 -7.48
C LEU A 59 -6.90 26.15 -7.80
N GLU A 60 -5.95 27.10 -7.85
CA GLU A 60 -6.25 28.47 -8.28
C GLU A 60 -6.77 28.52 -9.71
N LEU A 61 -6.17 27.73 -10.61
CA LEU A 61 -6.63 27.62 -11.99
C LEU A 61 -8.09 27.13 -12.06
N MET A 62 -8.41 26.03 -11.37
CA MET A 62 -9.75 25.44 -11.39
C MET A 62 -10.80 26.36 -10.77
N ASN A 63 -10.43 27.12 -9.75
CA ASN A 63 -11.33 28.08 -9.10
C ASN A 63 -11.43 29.43 -9.82
N SER A 64 -10.71 29.63 -10.92
CA SER A 64 -10.82 30.86 -11.70
C SER A 64 -12.14 30.91 -12.48
N ALA A 65 -12.63 32.12 -12.75
CA ALA A 65 -13.94 32.33 -13.38
C ALA A 65 -14.09 31.65 -14.75
N GLU A 66 -12.99 31.39 -15.46
CA GLU A 66 -12.99 30.74 -16.77
C GLU A 66 -13.23 29.21 -16.68
N TYR A 67 -12.83 28.59 -15.56
CA TYR A 67 -12.80 27.13 -15.40
C TYR A 67 -13.66 26.60 -14.25
N ALA A 68 -14.22 27.48 -13.40
CA ALA A 68 -15.00 27.10 -12.22
C ALA A 68 -16.15 26.13 -12.50
N GLU A 69 -16.79 26.25 -13.66
CA GLU A 69 -17.95 25.43 -14.07
C GLU A 69 -17.57 24.27 -15.01
N LEU A 70 -16.27 24.07 -15.28
CA LEU A 70 -15.79 23.07 -16.24
C LEU A 70 -15.29 21.81 -15.52
N PRO A 71 -15.60 20.62 -16.05
CA PRO A 71 -15.06 19.39 -15.49
C PRO A 71 -13.54 19.30 -15.72
N PRO A 72 -12.77 18.64 -14.84
CA PRO A 72 -11.30 18.54 -14.94
C PRO A 72 -10.79 18.07 -16.31
N ALA A 73 -11.49 17.14 -16.96
CA ALA A 73 -11.13 16.66 -18.30
C ALA A 73 -11.14 17.77 -19.36
N GLN A 74 -12.08 18.72 -19.28
CA GLN A 74 -12.16 19.85 -20.22
C GLN A 74 -11.10 20.91 -19.93
N ILE A 75 -10.82 21.19 -18.64
CA ILE A 75 -9.75 22.09 -18.22
C ILE A 75 -8.41 21.57 -18.73
N TRP A 76 -8.15 20.27 -18.52
CA TRP A 76 -6.94 19.60 -18.99
C TRP A 76 -6.77 19.70 -20.50
N ALA A 77 -7.82 19.41 -21.29
CA ALA A 77 -7.76 19.52 -22.75
C ALA A 77 -7.45 20.95 -23.20
N ARG A 78 -8.13 21.96 -22.64
CA ARG A 78 -7.89 23.37 -22.98
C ARG A 78 -6.48 23.84 -22.63
N LYS A 79 -5.92 23.39 -21.50
CA LYS A 79 -4.54 23.72 -21.13
C LYS A 79 -3.53 23.04 -22.04
N LEU A 80 -3.80 21.79 -22.42
CA LEU A 80 -2.96 21.07 -23.37
C LEU A 80 -2.97 21.73 -24.76
N ASP A 81 -4.14 22.16 -25.24
CA ASP A 81 -4.29 22.93 -26.49
C ASP A 81 -3.52 24.26 -26.44
N ALA A 82 -3.46 24.89 -25.26
CA ALA A 82 -2.64 26.09 -25.02
C ALA A 82 -1.14 25.78 -24.80
N GLY A 83 -0.70 24.53 -24.95
CA GLY A 83 0.67 24.09 -24.79
C GLY A 83 1.17 24.05 -23.33
N ARG A 84 0.25 24.04 -22.35
CA ARG A 84 0.58 24.06 -20.92
C ARG A 84 0.17 22.75 -20.25
N TYR A 85 1.13 22.06 -19.66
CA TYR A 85 0.87 20.86 -18.87
C TYR A 85 1.06 21.16 -17.37
N HIS A 86 0.06 20.83 -16.56
CA HIS A 86 0.11 20.96 -15.10
C HIS A 86 0.13 19.60 -14.40
N CYS A 87 -0.83 18.72 -14.72
CA CYS A 87 -0.96 17.39 -14.13
C CYS A 87 -1.82 16.48 -15.01
N SER A 88 -1.94 15.20 -14.64
CA SER A 88 -2.90 14.29 -15.28
C SER A 88 -4.34 14.63 -14.91
N VAL A 89 -5.31 14.26 -15.75
CA VAL A 89 -6.75 14.46 -15.48
C VAL A 89 -7.18 13.87 -14.13
N SER A 90 -6.62 12.73 -13.72
CA SER A 90 -6.94 12.09 -12.44
C SER A 90 -6.38 12.82 -11.21
N THR A 91 -5.39 13.71 -11.41
CA THR A 91 -4.75 14.49 -10.34
C THR A 91 -5.36 15.87 -10.21
N MET A 92 -6.01 16.35 -11.28
CA MET A 92 -6.68 17.65 -11.38
C MET A 92 -7.99 17.64 -10.58
#